data_AF-D6TC97-F1
#
_entry.id   AF-D6TC97-F1
#
_cell.length_a   1.000
_cell.length_b   1.000
_cell.length_c   1.000
_cell.angle_alpha   90.00
_cell.angle_beta   90.00
_cell.angle_gamma   90.00
#
_symmetry.space_group_name_H-M   'P 1'
#
loop_
_entity.id
_entity.type
_entity.pdbx_description
1 polymer ?
#
loop_
_entity_poly.entity_id
_entity_poly.type
_entity_poly.pdbx_seq_one_letter_code
_entity_poly.pdbx_strand_id
1 'polypeptide(L)'
;MKISTFFHRFALILVPLLLLGALVFGSVQIAFGQGGGAGRRPHHVVALANGSPIGSANPIAFDEPVVLPSTRPATIPILTDQSFGNAPPPAQSTVSIPAGHWQKAILTINGTQKGRQFDRLLLVWAANTQIFTGVTPEPTQAGISWTVQKDVTAYLPLLIPYHR
;
A
#
# COMPACT_ATOMS: atom_id res chain seq x y z
N MET A 1 36.33 -26.26 -10.96
CA MET A 1 36.93 -26.23 -9.60
C MET A 1 35.81 -25.95 -8.61
N LYS A 2 35.70 -26.83 -7.60
CA LYS A 2 34.88 -26.88 -6.36
C LYS A 2 34.45 -25.51 -5.79
N ILE A 3 33.40 -25.28 -4.98
CA ILE A 3 32.17 -25.93 -4.45
C ILE A 3 31.62 -24.95 -3.39
N SER A 4 30.39 -25.18 -2.93
CA SER A 4 29.70 -24.69 -1.70
C SER A 4 28.86 -23.43 -1.91
N THR A 5 27.53 -23.41 -1.78
CA THR A 5 26.58 -24.04 -0.83
C THR A 5 26.87 -23.65 0.61
N PHE A 6 26.08 -22.72 1.16
CA PHE A 6 26.05 -22.50 2.60
C PHE A 6 24.64 -22.68 3.16
N PHE A 7 24.64 -23.38 4.30
CA PHE A 7 23.53 -24.07 4.95
C PHE A 7 22.49 -23.13 5.58
N HIS A 8 21.27 -23.64 5.65
CA HIS A 8 20.25 -23.18 6.59
C HIS A 8 20.74 -23.37 8.02
N ARG A 9 20.58 -22.35 8.86
CA ARG A 9 20.55 -22.52 10.32
C ARG A 9 19.20 -22.05 10.84
N PHE A 10 18.40 -23.02 11.26
CA PHE A 10 17.30 -22.84 12.19
C PHE A 10 17.83 -22.20 13.47
N ALA A 11 17.20 -21.12 13.92
CA ALA A 11 17.36 -20.60 15.27
C ALA A 11 15.99 -20.61 15.95
N LEU A 12 15.89 -21.42 17.01
CA LEU A 12 14.79 -21.50 17.95
C LEU A 12 14.99 -20.38 18.97
N ILE A 13 14.09 -19.40 19.06
CA ILE A 13 14.14 -18.37 20.11
C ILE A 13 12.96 -18.58 21.05
N LEU A 14 13.28 -19.06 22.26
CA LEU A 14 12.39 -19.14 23.41
C LEU A 14 12.27 -17.77 24.08
N VAL A 15 11.04 -17.41 24.44
CA VAL A 15 10.66 -16.17 25.13
C VAL A 15 10.68 -16.36 26.65
N PRO A 16 11.22 -15.40 27.43
CA PRO A 16 10.78 -15.19 28.80
C PRO A 16 9.88 -13.95 28.91
N LEU A 17 8.69 -14.17 29.47
CA LEU A 17 7.74 -13.17 29.93
C LEU A 17 8.30 -12.50 31.21
N LEU A 18 8.35 -11.17 31.25
CA LEU A 18 8.49 -10.45 32.53
C LEU A 18 7.73 -9.13 32.49
N LEU A 19 6.64 -9.11 33.26
CA LEU A 19 5.81 -7.96 33.62
C LEU A 19 6.49 -7.17 34.76
N LEU A 20 6.56 -5.85 34.62
CA LEU A 20 6.43 -4.78 35.64
C LEU A 20 6.72 -3.46 34.89
N GLY A 21 5.90 -2.41 34.86
CA GLY A 21 5.07 -1.83 35.90
C GLY A 21 5.61 -0.43 36.21
N ALA A 22 5.13 0.61 35.51
CA ALA A 22 5.25 2.00 35.94
C ALA A 22 4.19 2.87 35.25
N LEU A 23 3.11 3.14 36.00
CA LEU A 23 2.05 4.08 35.68
C LEU A 23 2.50 5.47 36.18
N VAL A 24 2.71 6.43 35.27
CA VAL A 24 2.95 7.83 35.66
C VAL A 24 1.66 8.62 35.43
N PHE A 25 1.02 9.03 36.52
CA PHE A 25 -0.03 10.03 36.51
C PHE A 25 0.59 11.42 36.36
N GLY A 26 0.43 12.04 35.18
CA GLY A 26 0.72 13.46 34.97
C GLY A 26 -0.58 14.27 35.03
N SER A 27 -0.75 15.04 36.09
CA SER A 27 -1.86 15.98 36.25
C SER A 27 -1.71 17.17 35.28
N VAL A 28 -2.57 17.28 34.26
CA VAL A 28 -2.69 18.52 33.50
C VAL A 28 -3.76 19.38 34.15
N GLN A 29 -3.34 20.51 34.73
CA GLN A 29 -4.23 21.56 35.21
C GLN A 29 -4.87 22.25 34.01
N ILE A 30 -6.21 22.25 33.93
CA ILE A 30 -6.96 23.09 32.99
C ILE A 30 -7.10 24.47 33.62
N ALA A 31 -6.33 25.45 33.15
CA ALA A 31 -6.57 26.86 33.43
C ALA A 31 -7.34 27.50 32.26
N PHE A 32 -8.49 28.08 32.56
CA PHE A 32 -9.35 28.80 31.63
C PHE A 32 -8.67 30.07 31.10
N GLY A 33 -8.86 30.35 29.80
CA GLY A 33 -8.29 31.53 29.15
C GLY A 33 -8.91 32.84 29.62
N GLN A 34 -8.05 33.86 29.76
CA GLN A 34 -8.42 35.25 29.50
C GLN A 34 -7.59 35.75 28.33
N GLY A 35 -8.29 36.22 27.29
CA GLY A 35 -7.69 36.65 26.03
C GLY A 35 -6.94 37.97 26.16
N GLY A 36 -5.82 38.06 25.44
CA GLY A 36 -5.09 39.30 25.24
C GLY A 36 -3.78 39.05 24.48
N GLY A 37 -3.71 39.52 23.23
CA GLY A 37 -2.46 39.60 22.46
C GLY A 37 -2.39 38.64 21.27
N ALA A 38 -2.58 39.18 20.06
CA ALA A 38 -2.32 38.50 18.80
C ALA A 38 -0.80 38.25 18.63
N GLY A 39 -0.30 37.19 19.24
CA GLY A 39 0.99 36.58 18.91
C GLY A 39 0.77 35.44 17.93
N ARG A 40 1.36 35.52 16.73
CA ARG A 40 1.42 34.39 15.79
C ARG A 40 1.97 33.17 16.54
N ARG A 41 1.15 32.14 16.71
CA ARG A 41 1.57 30.85 17.28
C ARG A 41 2.68 30.28 16.38
N PRO A 42 3.78 29.75 16.93
CA PRO A 42 4.74 29.01 16.13
C PRO A 42 3.98 27.84 15.50
N HIS A 43 3.92 27.83 14.16
CA HIS A 43 3.45 26.65 13.44
C HIS A 43 4.41 25.52 13.79
N HIS A 44 3.89 24.41 14.28
CA HIS A 44 4.70 23.24 14.60
C HIS A 44 5.23 22.66 13.28
N VAL A 45 6.45 23.06 12.91
CA VAL A 45 7.13 22.52 11.73
C VAL A 45 7.65 21.15 12.13
N VAL A 46 6.94 20.10 11.74
CA VAL A 46 7.45 18.73 11.82
C VAL A 46 8.52 18.60 10.74
N ALA A 47 9.78 18.49 11.14
CA ALA A 47 10.86 18.20 10.20
C ALA A 47 10.62 16.83 9.57
N LEU A 48 10.62 16.78 8.24
CA LEU A 48 10.51 15.52 7.51
C LEU A 48 11.76 14.67 7.82
N ALA A 49 11.55 13.44 8.27
CA ALA A 49 12.64 12.51 8.49
C ALA A 49 13.44 12.29 7.19
N ASN A 50 14.75 12.10 7.29
CA ASN A 50 15.58 11.74 6.14
C ASN A 50 15.04 10.46 5.49
N GLY A 51 14.80 10.51 4.17
CA GLY A 51 14.15 9.43 3.43
C GLY A 51 12.62 9.46 3.42
N SER A 52 12.00 10.52 3.97
CA SER A 52 10.56 10.73 3.79
C SER A 52 10.24 10.82 2.29
N PRO A 53 9.24 10.08 1.80
CA PRO A 53 8.80 10.22 0.41
C PRO A 53 8.10 11.57 0.18
N ILE A 54 7.71 12.27 1.25
CA ILE A 54 7.07 13.58 1.20
C ILE A 54 8.04 14.59 0.59
N GLY A 55 7.60 15.24 -0.50
CA GLY A 55 8.43 16.17 -1.28
C GLY A 55 9.16 15.53 -2.45
N SER A 56 9.06 14.21 -2.64
CA SER A 56 9.51 13.55 -3.86
C SER A 56 8.51 13.73 -5.01
N ALA A 57 8.99 13.57 -6.25
CA ALA A 57 8.13 13.54 -7.45
C ALA A 57 7.36 12.22 -7.60
N ASN A 58 7.63 11.22 -6.74
CA ASN A 58 7.00 9.91 -6.83
C ASN A 58 5.69 9.86 -6.05
N PRO A 59 4.70 9.08 -6.53
CA PRO A 59 3.47 8.81 -5.81
C PRO A 59 3.76 8.22 -4.43
N ILE A 60 2.94 8.64 -3.45
CA ILE A 60 2.97 8.13 -2.09
C ILE A 60 1.61 7.48 -1.81
N ALA A 61 1.63 6.28 -1.23
CA ALA A 61 0.42 5.68 -0.70
C ALA A 61 0.09 6.33 0.65
N PHE A 62 -1.13 6.84 0.79
CA PHE A 62 -1.63 7.41 2.05
C PHE A 62 -2.42 6.40 2.90
N ASP A 63 -2.66 5.21 2.35
CA ASP A 63 -3.34 4.12 3.05
C ASP A 63 -2.40 3.39 4.02
N GLU A 64 -2.99 2.70 5.00
CA GLU A 64 -2.25 1.76 5.84
C GLU A 64 -1.53 0.70 4.97
N PRO A 65 -0.30 0.31 5.34
CA PRO A 65 0.40 -0.76 4.66
C PRO A 65 -0.44 -2.04 4.59
N VAL A 66 -0.48 -2.66 3.41
CA VAL A 66 -1.22 -3.91 3.22
C VAL A 66 -0.60 -5.02 4.08
N VAL A 67 -1.39 -5.55 5.02
CA VAL A 67 -1.01 -6.73 5.82
C VAL A 67 -1.50 -8.00 5.13
N LEU A 68 -0.56 -8.83 4.68
CA LEU A 68 -0.86 -10.12 4.05
C LEU A 68 -1.14 -11.20 5.12
N PRO A 69 -2.22 -11.99 4.98
CA PRO A 69 -2.44 -13.16 5.83
C PRO A 69 -1.33 -14.19 5.69
N SER A 70 -1.10 -14.98 6.74
CA SER A 70 -0.18 -16.13 6.72
C SER A 70 -0.74 -17.35 5.96
N THR A 71 -2.02 -17.31 5.56
CA THR A 71 -2.66 -18.36 4.77
C THR A 71 -2.16 -18.36 3.33
N ARG A 72 -2.23 -19.52 2.66
CA ARG A 72 -1.89 -19.62 1.23
C ARG A 72 -2.89 -18.83 0.37
N PRO A 73 -2.46 -17.81 -0.40
CA PRO A 73 -3.36 -17.06 -1.26
C PRO A 73 -3.70 -17.83 -2.53
N ALA A 74 -4.87 -17.53 -3.12
CA ALA A 74 -5.14 -17.80 -4.52
C ALA A 74 -4.80 -16.54 -5.33
N THR A 75 -3.90 -16.67 -6.32
CA THR A 75 -3.52 -15.57 -7.21
C THR A 75 -4.26 -15.70 -8.52
N ILE A 76 -5.01 -14.65 -8.90
CA ILE A 76 -5.82 -14.62 -10.11
C ILE A 76 -5.23 -13.56 -11.04
N PRO A 77 -4.60 -13.95 -12.16
CA PRO A 77 -4.14 -13.00 -13.17
C PRO A 77 -5.36 -12.32 -13.82
N ILE A 78 -5.45 -11.00 -13.73
CA ILE A 78 -6.56 -10.23 -14.33
C ILE A 78 -6.14 -9.71 -15.71
N LEU A 79 -5.00 -9.03 -15.80
CA LEU A 79 -4.41 -8.53 -17.04
C LEU A 79 -2.91 -8.83 -17.01
N THR A 80 -2.35 -9.16 -18.17
CA THR A 80 -0.92 -9.49 -18.32
C THR A 80 -0.36 -8.72 -19.51
N ASP A 81 0.79 -8.07 -19.34
CA ASP A 81 1.56 -7.38 -20.38
C ASP A 81 0.74 -6.39 -21.24
N GLN A 82 -0.15 -5.65 -20.60
CA GLN A 82 -0.98 -4.63 -21.26
C GLN A 82 -0.25 -3.29 -21.35
N SER A 83 -0.37 -2.64 -22.51
CA SER A 83 0.09 -1.27 -22.70
C SER A 83 -0.82 -0.27 -21.98
N PHE A 84 -0.24 0.70 -21.29
CA PHE A 84 -0.94 1.76 -20.58
C PHE A 84 -0.33 3.12 -20.94
N GLY A 85 -1.15 4.15 -21.22
CA GLY A 85 -0.66 5.46 -21.63
C GLY A 85 -1.57 6.19 -22.64
N ASN A 86 -0.97 6.79 -23.68
CA ASN A 86 -1.63 7.67 -24.67
C ASN A 86 -2.54 6.94 -25.72
N ALA A 87 -3.47 6.12 -25.22
CA ALA A 87 -4.70 5.55 -25.82
C ALA A 87 -4.59 4.47 -26.93
N PRO A 88 -4.85 3.20 -26.56
CA PRO A 88 -6.03 2.41 -26.97
C PRO A 88 -7.16 2.48 -25.91
N PRO A 89 -8.34 1.84 -26.09
CA PRO A 89 -9.33 1.74 -25.01
C PRO A 89 -8.72 1.09 -23.75
N PRO A 90 -9.25 1.35 -22.55
CA PRO A 90 -8.79 0.68 -21.33
C PRO A 90 -8.75 -0.84 -21.54
N ALA A 91 -7.65 -1.47 -21.11
CA ALA A 91 -7.55 -2.92 -21.16
C ALA A 91 -8.65 -3.54 -20.29
N GLN A 92 -9.31 -4.57 -20.81
CA GLN A 92 -10.43 -5.24 -20.17
C GLN A 92 -10.24 -6.76 -20.21
N SER A 93 -10.72 -7.43 -19.16
CA SER A 93 -10.77 -8.88 -19.10
C SER A 93 -11.93 -9.33 -18.22
N THR A 94 -12.33 -10.58 -18.38
CA THR A 94 -13.27 -11.26 -17.51
C THR A 94 -12.56 -12.45 -16.90
N VAL A 95 -12.58 -12.54 -15.57
CA VAL A 95 -11.97 -13.65 -14.82
C VAL A 95 -12.99 -14.31 -13.90
N SER A 96 -12.86 -15.61 -13.71
CA SER A 96 -13.66 -16.35 -12.74
C SER A 96 -12.87 -16.47 -11.44
N ILE A 97 -13.46 -16.01 -10.34
CA ILE A 97 -12.89 -16.20 -9.01
C ILE A 97 -13.32 -17.59 -8.51
N PRO A 98 -12.40 -18.43 -8.00
CA PRO A 98 -12.76 -19.73 -7.46
C PRO A 98 -13.78 -19.61 -6.33
N ALA A 99 -14.72 -20.55 -6.28
CA ALA A 99 -15.68 -20.63 -5.19
C ALA A 99 -14.96 -20.84 -3.86
N GLY A 100 -15.42 -20.17 -2.80
CA GLY A 100 -14.84 -20.29 -1.47
C GLY A 100 -15.23 -19.16 -0.53
N HIS A 101 -14.86 -19.32 0.74
CA HIS A 101 -15.00 -18.28 1.76
C HIS A 101 -13.74 -17.44 1.80
N TRP A 102 -13.80 -16.24 1.24
CA TRP A 102 -12.69 -15.29 1.22
C TRP A 102 -12.87 -14.24 2.32
N GLN A 103 -11.82 -13.99 3.10
CA GLN A 103 -11.82 -12.99 4.17
C GLN A 103 -10.98 -11.76 3.83
N LYS A 104 -10.18 -11.84 2.75
CA LYS A 104 -9.31 -10.76 2.30
C LYS A 104 -9.11 -10.82 0.79
N ALA A 105 -9.10 -9.66 0.15
CA ALA A 105 -8.72 -9.50 -1.26
C ALA A 105 -7.74 -8.35 -1.42
N ILE A 106 -6.62 -8.63 -2.09
CA ILE A 106 -5.57 -7.64 -2.37
C ILE A 106 -5.43 -7.47 -3.87
N LEU A 107 -5.64 -6.26 -4.37
CA LEU A 107 -5.32 -5.88 -5.75
C LEU A 107 -3.83 -5.58 -5.82
N THR A 108 -3.10 -6.34 -6.65
CA THR A 108 -1.68 -6.08 -6.94
C THR A 108 -1.56 -5.62 -8.39
N ILE A 109 -0.97 -4.45 -8.60
CA ILE A 109 -0.68 -3.89 -9.93
C ILE A 109 0.82 -3.74 -10.05
N ASN A 110 1.37 -4.36 -11.10
CA ASN A 110 2.77 -4.24 -11.46
C ASN A 110 2.88 -3.42 -12.75
N GLY A 111 3.89 -2.56 -12.83
CA GLY A 111 4.15 -1.77 -14.03
C GLY A 111 5.63 -1.60 -14.28
N THR A 112 5.95 -1.39 -15.56
CA THR A 112 7.27 -0.97 -16.01
C THR A 112 7.13 0.23 -16.92
N GLN A 113 8.08 1.16 -16.85
CA GLN A 113 8.07 2.34 -17.70
C GLN A 113 9.47 2.93 -17.83
N LYS A 114 9.73 3.55 -18.98
CA LYS A 114 11.02 4.13 -19.36
C LYS A 114 10.80 5.37 -20.21
N GLY A 115 11.69 6.34 -20.07
CA GLY A 115 11.69 7.55 -20.89
C GLY A 115 11.37 8.79 -20.07
N ARG A 116 10.62 9.72 -20.67
CA ARG A 116 10.38 11.08 -20.15
C ARG A 116 8.89 11.44 -20.03
N GLN A 117 7.99 10.46 -20.14
CA GLN A 117 6.56 10.75 -19.97
C GLN A 117 6.25 11.12 -18.52
N PHE A 118 5.21 11.92 -18.28
CA PHE A 118 4.76 12.25 -16.92
C PHE A 118 3.86 11.15 -16.34
N ASP A 119 3.68 11.21 -15.02
CA ASP A 119 2.76 10.37 -14.25
C ASP A 119 1.33 10.42 -14.81
N ARG A 120 0.68 9.27 -14.88
CA ARG A 120 -0.65 9.11 -15.46
C ARG A 120 -1.63 8.64 -14.42
N LEU A 121 -2.84 9.20 -14.47
CA LEU A 121 -3.97 8.72 -13.67
C LEU A 121 -4.28 7.26 -14.02
N LEU A 122 -4.14 6.38 -13.05
CA LEU A 122 -4.39 4.95 -13.13
C LEU A 122 -5.68 4.62 -12.37
N LEU A 123 -6.67 4.10 -13.11
CA LEU A 123 -7.96 3.70 -12.57
C LEU A 123 -8.18 2.21 -12.82
N VAL A 124 -8.63 1.48 -11.81
CA VAL A 124 -9.10 0.09 -11.96
C VAL A 124 -10.56 0.01 -11.56
N TRP A 125 -11.34 -0.62 -12.44
CA TRP A 125 -12.77 -0.83 -12.28
C TRP A 125 -13.05 -2.33 -12.23
N ALA A 126 -13.89 -2.73 -11.28
CA ALA A 126 -14.55 -4.03 -11.28
C ALA A 126 -16.01 -3.81 -11.69
N ALA A 127 -16.39 -4.34 -12.85
CA ALA A 127 -17.63 -3.98 -13.53
C ALA A 127 -17.81 -2.43 -13.57
N ASN A 128 -18.84 -1.91 -12.91
CA ASN A 128 -19.17 -0.48 -12.92
C ASN A 128 -18.72 0.25 -11.65
N THR A 129 -17.86 -0.37 -10.83
CA THR A 129 -17.36 0.21 -9.58
C THR A 129 -15.86 0.42 -9.64
N GLN A 130 -15.42 1.65 -9.34
CA GLN A 130 -14.00 1.94 -9.19
C GLN A 130 -13.48 1.34 -7.88
N ILE A 131 -12.46 0.49 -7.97
CA ILE A 131 -11.83 -0.18 -6.83
C ILE A 131 -10.42 0.34 -6.55
N PHE A 132 -9.86 1.14 -7.47
CA PHE A 132 -8.55 1.77 -7.32
C PHE A 132 -8.48 3.10 -8.07
N THR A 133 -7.84 4.07 -7.43
CA THR A 133 -7.42 5.35 -7.99
C THR A 133 -5.97 5.56 -7.59
N GLY A 134 -5.11 5.85 -8.55
CA GLY A 134 -3.72 6.19 -8.27
C GLY A 134 -3.09 6.90 -9.44
N VAL A 135 -1.78 7.08 -9.35
CA VAL A 135 -0.95 7.63 -10.42
C VAL A 135 0.26 6.73 -10.63
N THR A 136 0.72 6.60 -11.87
CA THR A 136 1.98 5.88 -12.14
C THR A 136 3.16 6.70 -11.64
N PRO A 137 4.27 6.08 -11.18
CA PRO A 137 5.47 6.84 -10.84
C PRO A 137 6.05 7.56 -12.06
N GLU A 138 6.95 8.52 -11.83
CA GLU A 138 7.64 9.18 -12.94
C GLU A 138 8.68 8.22 -13.53
N PRO A 139 8.70 7.97 -14.85
CA PRO A 139 9.70 7.13 -15.49
C PRO A 139 11.10 7.74 -15.40
N THR A 140 12.10 6.87 -15.47
CA THR A 140 13.49 7.28 -15.62
C THR A 140 14.03 6.92 -17.00
N GLN A 141 15.16 7.52 -17.39
CA GLN A 141 15.84 7.16 -18.63
C GLN A 141 16.34 5.70 -18.62
N ALA A 142 16.73 5.17 -17.45
CA ALA A 142 17.14 3.78 -17.29
C ALA A 142 15.94 2.81 -17.32
N GLY A 143 14.76 3.30 -16.95
CA GLY A 143 13.56 2.50 -16.74
C GLY A 143 13.37 2.15 -15.27
N ILE A 144 12.11 1.96 -14.88
CA ILE A 144 11.72 1.55 -13.53
C ILE A 144 10.69 0.43 -13.59
N SER A 145 10.69 -0.38 -12.54
CA SER A 145 9.62 -1.33 -12.22
C SER A 145 9.00 -0.91 -10.90
N TRP A 146 7.69 -1.05 -10.78
CA TRP A 146 6.96 -0.69 -9.59
C TRP A 146 5.82 -1.65 -9.33
N THR A 147 5.45 -1.76 -8.06
CA THR A 147 4.32 -2.56 -7.58
C THR A 147 3.52 -1.70 -6.62
N VAL A 148 2.21 -1.69 -6.78
CA VAL A 148 1.26 -1.16 -5.79
C VAL A 148 0.32 -2.28 -5.35
N GLN A 149 0.03 -2.29 -4.06
CA GLN A 149 -0.95 -3.18 -3.47
C GLN A 149 -2.02 -2.36 -2.77
N LYS A 150 -3.29 -2.72 -3.01
CA LYS A 150 -4.44 -2.12 -2.33
C LYS A 150 -5.26 -3.22 -1.70
N ASP A 151 -5.58 -3.06 -0.42
CA ASP A 151 -6.61 -3.86 0.22
C ASP A 151 -7.98 -3.48 -0.36
N VAL A 152 -8.59 -4.43 -1.07
CA VAL A 152 -9.91 -4.31 -1.71
C VAL A 152 -10.92 -5.25 -1.05
N THR A 153 -10.66 -5.69 0.19
CA THR A 153 -11.53 -6.59 0.95
C THR A 153 -12.96 -6.06 1.09
N ALA A 154 -13.13 -4.73 1.20
CA ALA A 154 -14.45 -4.10 1.25
C ALA A 154 -15.29 -4.37 -0.03
N TYR A 155 -14.65 -4.72 -1.15
CA TYR A 155 -15.30 -5.02 -2.42
C TYR A 155 -15.57 -6.51 -2.63
N LEU A 156 -15.28 -7.40 -1.67
CA LEU A 156 -15.56 -8.83 -1.78
C LEU A 156 -17.00 -9.17 -2.25
N PRO A 157 -18.07 -8.49 -1.79
CA PRO A 157 -19.43 -8.76 -2.28
C PRO A 157 -19.64 -8.49 -3.77
N LEU A 158 -18.81 -7.63 -4.38
CA LEU A 158 -18.81 -7.36 -5.82
C LEU A 158 -17.95 -8.38 -6.60
N LEU A 159 -16.86 -8.84 -5.99
CA LEU A 159 -15.86 -9.68 -6.65
C LEU A 159 -16.25 -11.15 -6.68
N ILE A 160 -16.94 -11.64 -5.65
CA ILE A 160 -17.29 -13.05 -5.52
C ILE A 160 -18.71 -13.27 -6.03
N PRO A 161 -18.96 -14.35 -6.79
CA PRO A 161 -20.30 -14.76 -7.14
C PRO A 161 -21.19 -14.91 -5.89
N TYR A 162 -22.40 -14.35 -5.94
CA TYR A 162 -23.38 -14.52 -4.88
C TYR A 162 -23.86 -15.98 -4.85
N HIS A 163 -23.39 -16.78 -3.91
CA HIS A 163 -23.93 -18.11 -3.65
C HIS A 163 -25.19 -17.95 -2.78
N ARG A 164 -26.37 -18.17 -3.36
CA ARG A 164 -27.60 -18.43 -2.58
C ARG A 164 -27.72 -19.91 -2.30
#